data_AF-A0A0R2SC25-F1
#
_entry.id   AF-A0A0R2SC25-F1
#
_cell.length_a   1.000
_cell.length_b   1.000
_cell.length_c   1.000
_cell.angle_alpha   90.00
_cell.angle_beta   90.00
_cell.angle_gamma   90.00
#
_symmetry.space_group_name_H-M   'P 1'
#
loop_
_entity.id
_entity.type
_entity.pdbx_description
1 polymer ?
#
loop_
_entity_poly.entity_id
_entity_poly.type
_entity_poly.pdbx_seq_one_letter_code
_entity_poly.pdbx_strand_id
1 'polypeptide(L)'
;MPRIKYWLTLFGIFMGLFYGFGQRKYVLAEAFGESISSGILQMLISIALIICIVFLFRQLSRLFQFGYLKAETNVPIDTFVSRGIELLDSIPRLLLIITITAIVDRSIWIVMIIIGITGWSGIARFTRAEFLRIRSLEFVQAAESLGFSSIRTIFKHALPNALAPVFVSIAFGIASAILIESGLSFLGIGVPTDIVTWGSLLNLGRQNLEAWWLIIYPGIAIFITITIYNMIAEASRDALDPKLKS
;
A
#
# COMPACT_ATOMS: atom_id res chain seq x y z
N MET A 1 -20.48 -14.93 -10.20
CA MET A 1 -20.84 -15.40 -8.84
C MET A 1 -22.25 -14.89 -8.51
N PRO A 2 -23.18 -15.69 -7.95
CA PRO A 2 -24.54 -15.22 -7.67
C PRO A 2 -24.54 -14.05 -6.69
N ARG A 3 -25.43 -13.07 -6.87
CA ARG A 3 -25.56 -11.87 -6.02
C ARG A 3 -25.63 -12.20 -4.53
N ILE A 4 -26.43 -13.21 -4.16
CA ILE A 4 -26.55 -13.65 -2.75
C ILE A 4 -25.21 -14.11 -2.17
N LYS A 5 -24.43 -14.87 -2.95
CA LYS A 5 -23.12 -15.35 -2.51
C LYS A 5 -22.18 -14.18 -2.31
N TYR A 6 -22.23 -13.19 -3.20
CA TYR A 6 -21.40 -12.00 -3.12
C TYR A 6 -21.70 -11.17 -1.86
N TRP A 7 -22.96 -10.78 -1.64
CA TRP A 7 -23.35 -9.96 -0.48
C TRP A 7 -23.08 -10.66 0.85
N LEU A 8 -23.41 -11.95 0.97
CA LEU A 8 -23.13 -12.70 2.20
C LEU A 8 -21.64 -12.93 2.42
N THR A 9 -20.84 -13.11 1.37
CA THR A 9 -19.38 -13.21 1.53
C THR A 9 -18.81 -11.87 2.01
N LEU A 10 -19.29 -10.74 1.49
CA LEU A 10 -18.86 -9.41 1.91
C LEU A 10 -19.19 -9.15 3.39
N PHE A 11 -20.42 -9.48 3.79
CA PHE A 11 -20.87 -9.39 5.17
C PHE A 11 -20.09 -10.35 6.10
N GLY A 12 -19.80 -11.57 5.62
CA GLY A 12 -18.98 -12.54 6.33
C GLY A 12 -17.54 -12.07 6.54
N ILE A 13 -16.94 -11.35 5.57
CA ILE A 13 -15.61 -10.75 5.72
C ILE A 13 -15.64 -9.67 6.81
N PHE A 14 -16.64 -8.77 6.77
CA PHE A 14 -16.80 -7.73 7.78
C PHE A 14 -16.96 -8.33 9.18
N MET A 15 -17.86 -9.30 9.35
CA MET A 15 -18.05 -9.99 10.63
C MET A 15 -16.79 -10.77 11.05
N GLY A 16 -16.12 -11.41 10.10
CA GLY A 16 -14.85 -12.09 10.33
C GLY A 16 -13.80 -11.15 10.91
N LEU A 17 -13.60 -9.98 10.30
CA LEU A 17 -12.64 -8.97 10.78
C LEU A 17 -13.03 -8.41 12.16
N PHE A 18 -14.32 -8.15 12.37
CA PHE A 18 -14.83 -7.64 13.64
C PHE A 18 -14.58 -8.63 14.79
N TYR A 19 -14.89 -9.92 14.62
CA TYR A 19 -14.68 -10.93 15.66
C TYR A 19 -13.23 -11.43 15.74
N GLY A 20 -12.55 -11.52 14.59
CA GLY A 20 -11.16 -12.01 14.49
C GLY A 20 -10.14 -11.03 15.08
N PHE A 21 -10.28 -9.74 14.79
CA PHE A 21 -9.34 -8.70 15.25
C PHE A 21 -9.98 -7.66 16.16
N GLY A 22 -11.19 -7.19 15.85
CA GLY A 22 -11.85 -6.12 16.62
C GLY A 22 -12.09 -6.51 18.08
N GLN A 23 -12.72 -7.65 18.32
CA GLN A 23 -12.99 -8.16 19.67
C GLN A 23 -11.75 -8.74 20.36
N ARG A 24 -10.79 -9.27 19.58
CA ARG A 24 -9.59 -9.93 20.11
C ARG A 24 -8.38 -9.01 20.21
N LYS A 25 -8.57 -7.69 20.05
CA LYS A 25 -7.49 -6.70 20.07
C LYS A 25 -6.65 -6.76 21.36
N TYR A 26 -7.29 -6.93 22.52
CA TYR A 26 -6.59 -7.00 23.82
C TYR A 26 -5.81 -8.30 23.97
N VAL A 27 -6.43 -9.42 23.60
CA VAL A 27 -5.79 -10.76 23.64
C VAL A 27 -4.57 -10.82 22.71
N LEU A 28 -4.66 -10.20 21.54
CA LEU A 28 -3.54 -10.10 20.60
C LEU A 28 -2.41 -9.22 21.16
N ALA A 29 -2.75 -8.05 21.70
CA ALA A 29 -1.77 -7.14 22.28
C ALA A 29 -1.02 -7.77 23.47
N GLU A 30 -1.74 -8.45 24.36
CA GLU A 30 -1.17 -9.14 25.51
C GLU A 30 -0.24 -10.29 25.09
N ALA A 31 -0.66 -11.11 24.11
CA ALA A 31 0.17 -12.20 23.61
C ALA A 31 1.47 -11.72 22.93
N PHE A 32 1.41 -10.66 22.11
CA PHE A 32 2.64 -10.08 21.55
C PHE A 32 3.53 -9.43 22.62
N GLY A 33 2.95 -8.99 23.74
CA GLY A 33 3.68 -8.48 24.91
C GLY A 33 4.42 -9.58 25.69
N GLU A 34 3.88 -10.80 25.76
CA GLU A 34 4.52 -11.92 26.44
C GLU A 34 5.62 -12.59 25.59
N SER A 35 5.32 -12.93 24.34
CA SER A 35 6.28 -13.57 23.45
C SER A 35 5.83 -13.56 21.98
N ILE A 36 6.81 -13.48 21.07
CA ILE A 36 6.58 -13.51 19.62
C ILE A 36 5.83 -14.79 19.20
N SER A 37 6.16 -15.95 19.78
CA SER A 37 5.51 -17.23 19.45
C SER A 37 4.03 -17.25 19.84
N SER A 38 3.69 -16.73 21.02
CA SER A 38 2.30 -16.64 21.46
C SER A 38 1.49 -15.63 20.65
N GLY A 39 2.10 -14.48 20.28
CA GLY A 39 1.49 -13.50 19.38
C GLY A 39 1.18 -14.10 18.00
N ILE A 40 2.12 -14.84 17.41
CA ILE A 40 1.90 -15.55 16.13
C ILE A 40 0.74 -16.55 16.25
N LEU A 41 0.67 -17.33 17.33
CA LEU A 41 -0.40 -18.31 17.53
C LEU A 41 -1.77 -17.63 17.61
N GLN A 42 -1.90 -16.55 18.39
CA GLN A 42 -3.16 -15.80 18.50
C GLN A 42 -3.54 -15.14 17.17
N MET A 43 -2.56 -14.68 16.39
CA MET A 43 -2.76 -14.15 15.04
C MET A 43 -3.31 -15.23 14.09
N LEU A 44 -2.76 -16.45 14.14
CA LEU A 44 -3.26 -17.58 13.35
C LEU A 44 -4.70 -17.95 13.72
N ILE A 45 -5.06 -17.95 15.01
CA ILE A 45 -6.46 -18.17 15.44
C ILE A 45 -7.37 -17.06 14.89
N SER A 46 -6.89 -15.81 14.84
CA SER A 46 -7.68 -14.68 14.32
C SER A 46 -7.99 -14.86 12.84
N ILE A 47 -6.99 -15.29 12.07
CA ILE A 47 -7.12 -15.63 10.66
C ILE A 47 -8.05 -16.83 10.47
N ALA A 48 -7.91 -17.89 11.28
CA ALA A 48 -8.78 -19.07 11.24
C ALA A 48 -10.24 -18.73 11.52
N LEU A 49 -10.52 -17.85 12.48
CA LEU A 49 -11.87 -17.34 12.78
C LEU A 49 -12.46 -16.59 11.60
N ILE A 50 -11.69 -15.71 10.95
CA ILE A 50 -12.14 -15.01 9.73
C ILE A 50 -12.52 -16.00 8.66
N ILE A 51 -11.66 -16.98 8.37
CA ILE A 51 -11.91 -18.01 7.36
C ILE A 51 -13.18 -18.81 7.71
N CYS A 52 -13.35 -19.19 8.97
CA CYS A 52 -14.51 -19.94 9.45
C CYS A 52 -15.81 -19.14 9.27
N ILE A 53 -15.82 -17.88 9.70
CA ILE A 53 -17.00 -16.99 9.59
C ILE A 53 -17.35 -16.75 8.11
N VAL A 54 -16.35 -16.41 7.28
CA VAL A 54 -16.55 -16.24 5.83
C VAL A 54 -17.10 -17.51 5.20
N PHE A 55 -16.57 -18.68 5.58
CA PHE A 55 -17.06 -19.97 5.10
C PHE A 55 -18.51 -20.23 5.52
N LEU A 56 -18.87 -19.95 6.78
CA LEU A 56 -20.24 -20.08 7.29
C LEU A 56 -21.22 -19.21 6.50
N PHE A 57 -20.92 -17.92 6.31
CA PHE A 57 -21.77 -17.03 5.51
C PHE A 57 -21.85 -17.45 4.04
N ARG A 58 -20.76 -17.99 3.49
CA ARG A 58 -20.76 -18.56 2.13
C ARG A 58 -21.63 -19.80 2.04
N GLN A 59 -21.69 -20.65 3.06
CA GLN A 59 -22.58 -21.82 3.09
C GLN A 59 -24.04 -21.40 3.30
N LEU A 60 -24.29 -20.41 4.17
CA LEU A 60 -25.61 -19.82 4.41
C LEU A 60 -26.22 -19.25 3.13
N SER A 61 -25.39 -18.73 2.22
CA SER A 61 -25.84 -18.22 0.92
C SER A 61 -26.54 -19.26 0.02
N ARG A 62 -26.39 -20.55 0.30
CA ARG A 62 -27.09 -21.61 -0.44
C ARG A 62 -28.59 -21.67 -0.08
N LEU A 63 -28.97 -21.24 1.13
CA LEU A 63 -30.36 -21.30 1.61
C LEU A 63 -31.26 -20.20 1.02
N PHE A 64 -30.69 -19.05 0.64
CA PHE A 64 -31.45 -17.85 0.26
C PHE A 64 -31.51 -17.59 -1.27
N GLN A 65 -31.47 -18.64 -2.11
CA GLN A 65 -31.44 -18.48 -3.57
C GLN A 65 -32.83 -18.20 -4.18
N PHE A 66 -33.39 -17.01 -3.94
CA PHE A 66 -34.67 -16.57 -4.51
C PHE A 66 -34.49 -15.65 -5.74
N GLY A 67 -35.12 -16.01 -6.87
CA GLY A 67 -35.33 -15.14 -8.04
C GLY A 67 -34.15 -14.24 -8.43
N TYR A 68 -34.32 -12.93 -8.27
CA TYR A 68 -33.35 -11.87 -8.60
C TYR A 68 -31.94 -12.08 -7.99
N LEU A 69 -31.85 -12.81 -6.87
CA LEU A 69 -30.59 -13.06 -6.15
C LEU A 69 -29.74 -14.18 -6.76
N LYS A 70 -30.29 -14.95 -7.72
CA LYS A 70 -29.55 -15.91 -8.55
C LYS A 70 -28.78 -15.27 -9.69
N ALA A 71 -29.13 -14.04 -10.09
CA ALA A 71 -28.46 -13.36 -11.19
C ALA A 71 -26.94 -13.31 -10.93
N GLU A 72 -26.17 -13.63 -11.96
CA GLU A 72 -24.72 -13.61 -11.85
C GLU A 72 -24.23 -12.16 -11.82
N THR A 73 -23.36 -11.88 -10.85
CA THR A 73 -22.56 -10.66 -10.81
C THR A 73 -21.09 -11.01 -10.85
N ASN A 74 -20.35 -10.19 -11.60
CA ASN A 74 -18.90 -10.16 -11.50
C ASN A 74 -18.51 -9.39 -10.25
N VAL A 75 -17.50 -9.89 -9.53
CA VAL A 75 -16.94 -9.22 -8.35
C VAL A 75 -16.12 -8.03 -8.88
N PRO A 76 -16.50 -6.78 -8.61
CA PRO A 76 -15.80 -5.62 -9.14
C PRO A 76 -14.57 -5.31 -8.26
N ILE A 77 -13.58 -6.20 -8.27
CA ILE A 77 -12.34 -6.07 -7.48
C ILE A 77 -11.68 -4.71 -7.73
N ASP A 78 -11.63 -4.29 -9.00
CA ASP A 78 -11.11 -2.99 -9.41
C ASP A 78 -11.82 -1.82 -8.71
N THR A 79 -13.15 -1.89 -8.58
CA THR A 79 -13.93 -0.86 -7.88
C THR A 79 -13.60 -0.84 -6.40
N PHE A 80 -13.48 -2.00 -5.73
CA PHE A 80 -13.10 -2.02 -4.31
C PHE A 80 -11.72 -1.41 -4.05
N VAL A 81 -10.74 -1.75 -4.89
CA VAL A 81 -9.39 -1.20 -4.77
C VAL A 81 -9.42 0.32 -5.02
N SER A 82 -10.13 0.78 -6.05
CA SER A 82 -10.30 2.22 -6.34
C SER A 82 -10.95 2.96 -5.17
N ARG A 83 -12.04 2.41 -4.59
CA ARG A 83 -12.69 3.03 -3.43
C ARG A 83 -11.79 3.04 -2.20
N GLY A 84 -11.02 1.98 -1.96
CA GLY A 84 -10.03 1.94 -0.88
C GLY A 84 -8.96 3.03 -1.04
N ILE A 85 -8.49 3.24 -2.26
CA ILE A 85 -7.56 4.33 -2.61
C ILE A 85 -8.21 5.70 -2.36
N GLU A 86 -9.44 5.92 -2.84
CA GLU A 86 -10.17 7.17 -2.64
C GLU A 86 -10.38 7.49 -1.15
N LEU A 87 -10.71 6.48 -0.34
CA LEU A 87 -10.85 6.63 1.11
C LEU A 87 -9.51 7.01 1.76
N LEU A 88 -8.42 6.34 1.39
CA LEU A 88 -7.10 6.64 1.94
C LEU A 88 -6.65 8.06 1.57
N ASP A 89 -6.81 8.45 0.31
CA ASP A 89 -6.39 9.76 -0.20
C ASP A 89 -7.31 10.91 0.24
N SER A 90 -8.51 10.61 0.75
CA SER A 90 -9.38 11.63 1.34
C SER A 90 -8.81 12.23 2.62
N ILE A 91 -7.89 11.53 3.29
CA ILE A 91 -7.22 11.99 4.50
C ILE A 91 -5.84 12.54 4.11
N PRO A 92 -5.46 13.76 4.55
CA PRO A 92 -4.12 14.27 4.30
C PRO A 92 -3.05 13.30 4.80
N ARG A 93 -2.18 12.82 3.90
CA ARG A 93 -1.20 11.76 4.18
C ARG A 93 -0.35 12.06 5.42
N LEU A 94 0.14 13.30 5.56
CA LEU A 94 0.95 13.68 6.71
C LEU A 94 0.18 13.57 8.04
N LEU A 95 -1.09 14.00 8.07
CA LEU A 95 -1.94 13.89 9.25
C LEU A 95 -2.18 12.43 9.62
N LEU A 96 -2.44 11.57 8.62
CA LEU A 96 -2.64 10.15 8.83
C LEU A 96 -1.37 9.52 9.45
N ILE A 97 -0.20 9.82 8.90
CA ILE A 97 1.08 9.30 9.41
C ILE A 97 1.30 9.76 10.85
N ILE A 98 1.22 11.07 11.13
CA ILE A 98 1.43 11.63 12.48
C ILE A 98 0.48 10.98 13.50
N THR A 99 -0.79 10.83 13.14
CA THR A 99 -1.82 10.24 14.02
C THR A 99 -1.50 8.79 14.34
N ILE A 100 -1.09 7.99 13.36
CA ILE A 100 -0.72 6.58 13.58
C ILE A 100 0.56 6.49 14.41
N THR A 101 1.58 7.28 14.09
CA THR A 101 2.85 7.28 14.84
C THR A 101 2.70 7.78 16.28
N ALA A 102 1.66 8.56 16.58
CA ALA A 102 1.41 9.05 17.94
C ALA A 102 0.86 7.97 18.89
N ILE A 103 0.27 6.90 18.37
CA ILE A 103 -0.36 5.82 19.16
C ILE A 103 0.40 4.50 19.09
N VAL A 104 1.45 4.42 18.27
CA VAL A 104 2.29 3.23 18.10
C VAL A 104 3.68 3.51 18.66
N ASP A 105 4.37 2.48 19.15
CA ASP A 105 5.74 2.60 19.61
C ASP A 105 6.68 3.12 18.52
N ARG A 106 7.68 3.91 18.93
CA ARG A 106 8.69 4.44 18.02
C ARG A 106 9.56 3.30 17.51
N SER A 107 9.57 3.11 16.20
CA SER A 107 10.46 2.16 15.52
C SER A 107 10.64 2.56 14.07
N ILE A 108 11.88 2.46 13.58
CA ILE A 108 12.18 2.73 12.16
C ILE A 108 11.37 1.81 11.23
N TRP A 109 11.17 0.55 11.63
CA TRP A 109 10.38 -0.41 10.87
C TRP A 109 8.92 -0.01 10.77
N ILE A 110 8.36 0.46 11.89
CA ILE A 110 6.97 0.92 11.95
C ILE A 110 6.78 2.16 11.08
N VAL A 111 7.69 3.13 11.14
CA VAL A 111 7.67 4.32 10.29
C VAL A 111 7.74 3.94 8.79
N MET A 112 8.65 3.05 8.40
CA MET A 112 8.76 2.57 7.02
C MET A 112 7.48 1.88 6.54
N ILE A 113 6.87 1.02 7.36
CA ILE A 113 5.61 0.35 7.04
C ILE A 113 4.48 1.36 6.87
N ILE A 114 4.36 2.33 7.78
CA ILE A 114 3.35 3.40 7.70
C ILE A 114 3.52 4.23 6.43
N ILE A 115 4.75 4.65 6.11
CA ILE A 115 5.04 5.42 4.88
C ILE A 115 4.68 4.60 3.63
N GLY A 116 4.97 3.30 3.62
CA GLY A 116 4.63 2.39 2.52
C GLY A 116 3.12 2.18 2.35
N ILE A 117 2.41 1.86 3.44
CA ILE A 117 0.96 1.64 3.45
C ILE A 117 0.17 2.93 3.16
N THR A 118 0.74 4.09 3.42
CA THR A 118 0.11 5.38 3.05
C THR A 118 0.57 5.91 1.69
N GLY A 119 1.62 5.34 1.10
CA GLY A 119 2.23 5.81 -0.15
C GLY A 119 1.89 4.99 -1.40
N TRP A 120 1.34 3.78 -1.24
CA TRP A 120 1.10 2.88 -2.38
C TRP A 120 0.01 3.35 -3.35
N SER A 121 -0.92 4.21 -2.92
CA SER A 121 -2.09 4.62 -3.70
C SER A 121 -1.73 5.28 -5.03
N GLY A 122 -0.71 6.15 -5.03
CA GLY A 122 -0.20 6.80 -6.24
C GLY A 122 0.32 5.80 -7.27
N ILE A 123 1.17 4.87 -6.83
CA ILE A 123 1.74 3.81 -7.68
C ILE A 123 0.62 2.93 -8.23
N ALA A 124 -0.33 2.51 -7.39
CA ALA A 124 -1.44 1.66 -7.80
C ALA A 124 -2.34 2.31 -8.87
N ARG A 125 -2.67 3.61 -8.73
CA ARG A 125 -3.43 4.34 -9.76
C ARG A 125 -2.68 4.43 -11.07
N PHE A 126 -1.38 4.71 -11.00
CA PHE A 126 -0.54 4.82 -12.17
C PHE A 126 -0.44 3.46 -12.90
N THR A 127 -0.16 2.39 -12.17
CA THR A 127 -0.16 1.02 -12.71
C THR A 127 -1.52 0.68 -13.33
N ARG A 128 -2.63 1.00 -12.68
CA ARG A 128 -3.97 0.76 -13.22
C ARG A 128 -4.20 1.50 -14.53
N ALA A 129 -3.83 2.78 -14.61
CA ALA A 129 -3.94 3.56 -15.84
C ALA A 129 -3.13 2.91 -16.97
N GLU A 130 -1.92 2.44 -16.68
CA GLU A 130 -1.07 1.78 -17.66
C GLU A 130 -1.64 0.44 -18.12
N PHE A 131 -2.19 -0.38 -17.22
CA PHE A 131 -2.88 -1.62 -17.59
C PHE A 131 -4.12 -1.36 -18.46
N LEU A 132 -4.89 -0.31 -18.17
CA LEU A 132 -6.04 0.09 -19.00
C LEU A 132 -5.58 0.53 -20.40
N ARG A 133 -4.48 1.30 -20.49
CA ARG A 133 -3.85 1.67 -21.76
C ARG A 133 -3.40 0.43 -22.54
N ILE A 134 -2.66 -0.48 -21.89
CA ILE A 134 -2.14 -1.70 -22.51
C ILE A 134 -3.26 -2.59 -23.02
N ARG A 135 -4.36 -2.72 -22.26
CA ARG A 135 -5.53 -3.50 -22.68
C ARG A 135 -6.11 -3.03 -24.02
N SER A 136 -5.97 -1.76 -24.35
CA SER A 136 -6.46 -1.19 -25.62
C SER A 136 -5.55 -1.44 -26.82
N LEU A 137 -4.33 -1.97 -26.61
CA LEU A 137 -3.34 -2.18 -27.67
C LEU A 137 -3.67 -3.40 -28.55
N GLU A 138 -3.28 -3.32 -29.82
CA GLU A 138 -3.57 -4.33 -30.84
C GLU A 138 -3.03 -5.72 -30.50
N PHE A 139 -1.87 -5.81 -29.83
CA PHE A 139 -1.31 -7.11 -29.46
C PHE A 139 -2.18 -7.87 -28.44
N VAL A 140 -2.95 -7.16 -27.61
CA VAL A 140 -3.89 -7.77 -26.66
C VAL A 140 -5.09 -8.34 -27.43
N GLN A 141 -5.62 -7.58 -28.39
CA GLN A 141 -6.72 -8.04 -29.26
C GLN A 141 -6.30 -9.21 -30.15
N ALA A 142 -5.07 -9.20 -30.66
CA ALA A 142 -4.49 -10.30 -31.42
C ALA A 142 -4.31 -11.55 -30.55
N ALA A 143 -3.80 -11.40 -29.31
CA ALA A 143 -3.67 -12.50 -28.36
C ALA A 143 -5.02 -13.14 -28.02
N GLU A 144 -6.07 -12.34 -27.84
CA GLU A 144 -7.44 -12.82 -27.63
C GLU A 144 -7.98 -13.54 -28.87
N SER A 145 -7.75 -13.00 -30.07
CA SER A 145 -8.18 -13.59 -31.35
C SER A 145 -7.49 -14.94 -31.64
N LEU A 146 -6.25 -15.10 -31.18
CA LEU A 146 -5.49 -16.35 -31.26
C LEU A 146 -5.86 -17.35 -30.15
N GLY A 147 -6.82 -17.02 -29.27
CA GLY A 147 -7.29 -17.90 -28.21
C GLY A 147 -6.33 -18.04 -27.02
N PHE A 148 -5.40 -17.11 -26.82
CA PHE A 148 -4.55 -17.12 -25.62
C PHE A 148 -5.36 -16.79 -24.37
N SER A 149 -5.06 -17.49 -23.27
CA SER A 149 -5.72 -17.23 -21.99
C SER A 149 -5.36 -15.85 -21.46
N SER A 150 -6.30 -15.17 -20.81
CA SER A 150 -6.08 -13.83 -20.24
C SER A 150 -4.91 -13.80 -19.27
N ILE A 151 -4.70 -14.87 -18.49
CA ILE A 151 -3.55 -14.99 -17.56
C ILE A 151 -2.23 -14.97 -18.33
N ARG A 152 -2.13 -15.75 -19.42
CA ARG A 152 -0.94 -15.74 -20.28
C ARG A 152 -0.73 -14.37 -20.90
N THR A 153 -1.77 -13.73 -21.40
CA THR A 153 -1.69 -12.38 -21.98
C THR A 153 -1.21 -11.36 -20.94
N ILE A 154 -1.71 -11.45 -19.71
CA ILE A 154 -1.30 -10.57 -18.61
C ILE A 154 0.18 -10.79 -18.27
N PHE A 155 0.60 -12.00 -17.89
CA PHE A 155 1.95 -12.20 -17.37
C PHE A 155 3.04 -12.19 -18.43
N LYS A 156 2.73 -12.63 -19.65
CA LYS A 156 3.73 -12.72 -20.73
C LYS A 156 3.83 -11.45 -21.57
N HIS A 157 2.74 -10.68 -21.67
CA HIS A 157 2.67 -9.51 -22.55
C HIS A 157 2.35 -8.24 -21.78
N ALA A 158 1.24 -8.16 -21.03
CA ALA A 158 0.83 -6.89 -20.42
C ALA A 158 1.74 -6.43 -19.26
N LEU A 159 2.03 -7.31 -18.32
CA LEU A 159 2.79 -7.01 -17.11
C LEU A 159 4.23 -6.54 -17.43
N PRO A 160 5.02 -7.23 -18.28
CA PRO A 160 6.34 -6.74 -18.66
C PRO A 160 6.33 -5.33 -19.26
N ASN A 161 5.32 -5.01 -20.07
CA ASN A 161 5.16 -3.66 -20.64
C ASN A 161 4.72 -2.63 -19.59
N ALA A 162 3.90 -3.03 -18.62
CA ALA A 162 3.44 -2.16 -17.54
C ALA A 162 4.52 -1.90 -16.47
N LEU A 163 5.49 -2.79 -16.30
CA LEU A 163 6.51 -2.69 -15.27
C LEU A 163 7.47 -1.52 -15.47
N ALA A 164 7.77 -1.19 -16.73
CA ALA A 164 8.73 -0.14 -17.07
C ALA A 164 8.38 1.21 -16.42
N PRO A 165 7.16 1.76 -16.63
CA PRO A 165 6.79 3.02 -16.00
C PRO A 165 6.44 2.87 -14.50
N VAL A 166 6.25 1.65 -13.99
CA VAL A 166 6.12 1.38 -12.55
C VAL A 166 7.45 1.56 -11.83
N PHE A 167 8.57 1.12 -12.39
CA PHE A 167 9.89 1.34 -11.79
C PHE A 167 10.23 2.84 -11.66
N VAL A 168 9.85 3.64 -12.66
CA VAL A 168 9.93 5.10 -12.60
C VAL A 168 9.15 5.65 -11.40
N SER A 169 7.91 5.18 -11.22
CA SER A 169 7.05 5.62 -10.10
C SER A 169 7.61 5.24 -8.73
N ILE A 170 8.28 4.07 -8.63
CA ILE A 170 8.95 3.64 -7.40
C ILE A 170 10.09 4.60 -7.04
N ALA A 171 10.88 5.06 -8.02
CA ALA A 171 11.98 5.99 -7.76
C ALA A 171 11.48 7.35 -7.19
N PHE A 172 10.40 7.91 -7.75
CA PHE A 172 9.73 9.08 -7.16
C PHE A 172 9.18 8.77 -5.75
N GLY A 173 8.67 7.56 -5.55
CA GLY A 173 8.22 7.08 -4.24
C GLY A 173 9.31 7.08 -3.17
N ILE A 174 10.54 6.67 -3.53
CA ILE A 174 11.70 6.69 -2.62
C ILE A 174 12.05 8.13 -2.23
N ALA A 175 12.12 9.05 -3.20
CA ALA A 175 12.37 10.46 -2.93
C ALA A 175 11.31 11.06 -1.97
N SER A 176 10.03 10.75 -2.21
CA SER A 176 8.93 11.16 -1.33
C SER A 176 9.05 10.57 0.08
N ALA A 177 9.44 9.30 0.20
CA ALA A 177 9.61 8.62 1.49
C ALA A 177 10.73 9.24 2.33
N ILE A 178 11.88 9.58 1.71
CA ILE A 178 13.00 10.26 2.38
C ILE A 178 12.56 11.60 2.93
N LEU A 179 11.84 12.40 2.13
CA LEU A 179 11.33 13.71 2.54
C LEU A 179 10.36 13.60 3.73
N ILE A 180 9.44 12.64 3.68
CA ILE A 180 8.46 12.40 4.75
C ILE A 180 9.16 11.95 6.03
N GLU A 181 10.03 10.95 5.96
CA GLU A 181 10.78 10.48 7.12
C GLU A 181 11.61 11.61 7.75
N SER A 182 12.34 12.37 6.92
CA SER A 182 13.12 13.52 7.38
C SER A 182 12.24 14.56 8.07
N GLY A 183 11.04 14.82 7.53
CA GLY A 183 10.05 15.70 8.15
C GLY A 183 9.52 15.17 9.50
N LEU A 184 9.21 13.89 9.60
CA LEU A 184 8.74 13.26 10.85
C LEU A 184 9.82 13.27 11.94
N SER A 185 11.05 12.95 11.57
CA SER A 185 12.22 13.00 12.45
C SER A 185 12.54 14.44 12.85
N PHE A 186 12.37 15.41 11.96
CA PHE A 186 12.47 16.84 12.29
C PHE A 186 11.38 17.31 13.28
N LEU A 187 10.17 16.74 13.21
CA LEU A 187 9.09 17.01 14.16
C LEU A 187 9.28 16.26 15.50
N GLY A 188 10.24 15.33 15.58
CA GLY A 188 10.49 14.51 16.77
C GLY A 188 9.45 13.40 16.99
N ILE A 189 8.70 13.02 15.95
CA ILE A 189 7.62 12.00 15.99
C ILE A 189 8.04 10.72 15.23
N GLY A 190 9.09 10.78 14.41
CA GLY A 190 9.57 9.67 13.60
C GLY A 190 10.29 8.57 14.38
N VAL A 191 11.58 8.45 14.12
CA VAL A 191 12.41 7.34 14.62
C VAL A 191 12.73 7.52 16.12
N PRO A 192 13.00 6.44 16.87
CA PRO A 192 13.57 6.50 18.23
C PRO A 192 14.77 7.45 18.36
N THR A 193 14.92 8.08 19.53
CA THR A 193 15.94 9.11 19.78
C THR A 193 17.38 8.58 19.88
N ASP A 194 17.54 7.27 20.06
CA ASP A 194 18.83 6.57 20.02
C ASP A 194 19.38 6.41 18.59
N ILE A 195 18.53 6.59 17.56
CA ILE A 195 18.94 6.53 16.16
C ILE A 195 19.09 7.96 15.62
N VAL A 196 20.29 8.27 15.13
CA VAL A 196 20.55 9.55 14.46
C VAL A 196 20.09 9.49 13.01
N THR A 197 19.16 10.35 12.63
CA THR A 197 18.66 10.55 11.26
C THR A 197 19.00 11.96 10.80
N TRP A 198 18.99 12.22 9.48
CA TRP A 198 19.18 13.57 8.98
C TRP A 198 18.09 14.53 9.48
N GLY A 199 16.84 14.06 9.59
CA GLY A 199 15.75 14.83 10.18
C GLY A 199 15.96 15.15 11.66
N SER A 200 16.48 14.22 12.46
CA SER A 200 16.74 14.49 13.88
C SER A 200 17.91 15.45 14.09
N LEU A 201 18.93 15.42 13.23
CA LEU A 201 19.99 16.43 13.22
C LEU A 201 19.45 17.84 12.94
N LEU A 202 18.53 17.98 11.98
CA LEU A 202 17.85 19.24 11.72
C LEU A 202 17.05 19.73 12.94
N ASN A 203 16.41 18.82 13.67
CA ASN A 203 15.70 19.15 14.91
C ASN A 203 16.66 19.69 15.99
N LEU A 204 17.81 19.04 16.16
CA LEU A 204 18.85 19.47 17.12
C LEU A 204 19.44 20.84 16.75
N GLY A 205 19.69 21.08 15.46
CA GLY A 205 20.16 22.37 14.95
C GLY A 205 19.14 23.49 15.18
N ARG A 206 17.84 23.21 15.06
CA ARG A 206 16.76 24.17 15.40
C ARG A 206 16.82 24.61 16.86
N GLN A 207 17.23 23.72 17.76
CA GLN A 207 17.35 24.02 19.20
C GLN A 207 18.68 24.68 19.56
N ASN A 208 19.72 24.52 18.72
CA ASN A 208 21.07 25.02 18.95
C ASN A 208 21.58 25.77 17.72
N LEU A 209 21.16 27.03 17.57
CA LEU A 209 21.49 27.83 16.39
C LEU A 209 22.99 28.11 16.21
N GLU A 210 23.78 28.04 17.28
CA GLU A 210 25.25 28.13 17.22
C GLU A 210 25.87 26.94 16.46
N ALA A 211 25.23 25.78 16.50
CA ALA A 211 25.62 24.58 15.77
C ALA A 211 25.01 24.55 14.36
N TRP A 212 25.22 25.62 13.59
CA TRP A 212 24.64 25.82 12.25
C TRP A 212 24.91 24.65 11.27
N TRP A 213 26.01 23.91 11.47
CA TRP A 213 26.36 22.73 10.67
C TRP A 213 25.34 21.60 10.79
N LEU A 214 24.62 21.50 11.91
CA LEU A 214 23.53 20.54 12.12
C LEU A 214 22.29 20.87 11.27
N ILE A 215 22.22 22.06 10.69
CA ILE A 215 21.17 22.44 9.74
C ILE A 215 21.67 22.25 8.31
N ILE A 216 22.84 22.80 7.99
CA ILE A 216 23.34 22.87 6.61
C ILE A 216 23.72 21.50 6.05
N TYR A 217 24.52 20.69 6.77
CA TYR A 217 24.98 19.41 6.24
C TYR A 217 23.86 18.38 6.01
N PRO A 218 22.97 18.08 6.97
CA PRO A 218 21.87 17.17 6.71
C PRO A 218 20.87 17.75 5.70
N GLY A 219 20.65 19.08 5.69
CA GLY A 219 19.79 19.72 4.70
C GLY A 219 20.28 19.53 3.27
N ILE A 220 21.58 19.73 3.03
CA ILE A 220 22.21 19.48 1.73
C ILE A 220 22.20 17.99 1.38
N ALA A 221 22.48 17.10 2.34
CA ALA A 221 22.45 15.66 2.11
C ALA A 221 21.05 15.17 1.66
N ILE A 222 19.99 15.63 2.34
CA ILE A 222 18.59 15.37 1.95
C ILE A 222 18.33 15.92 0.55
N PHE A 223 18.69 17.18 0.28
CA PHE A 223 18.49 17.83 -1.01
C PHE A 223 19.15 17.07 -2.17
N ILE A 224 20.43 16.72 -2.03
CA ILE A 224 21.19 15.99 -3.05
C ILE A 224 20.58 14.61 -3.27
N THR A 225 20.26 13.88 -2.19
CA THR A 225 19.72 12.53 -2.28
C THR A 225 18.38 12.53 -3.02
N ILE A 226 17.46 13.41 -2.63
CA ILE A 226 16.15 13.54 -3.28
C ILE A 226 16.33 13.92 -4.76
N THR A 227 17.23 14.86 -5.06
CA THR A 227 17.51 15.29 -6.43
C THR A 227 18.03 14.13 -7.29
N ILE A 228 18.98 13.34 -6.77
CA ILE A 228 19.51 12.16 -7.47
C ILE A 228 18.38 11.16 -7.78
N TYR A 229 17.52 10.83 -6.80
CA TYR A 229 16.42 9.90 -7.03
C TYR A 229 15.40 10.43 -8.05
N ASN A 230 15.09 11.73 -8.02
CA ASN A 230 14.21 12.35 -9.02
C ASN A 230 14.84 12.33 -10.42
N MET A 231 16.14 12.61 -10.53
CA MET A 231 16.86 12.54 -11.81
C MET A 231 16.92 11.11 -12.36
N ILE A 232 17.17 10.11 -11.51
CA ILE A 232 17.12 8.70 -11.89
C ILE A 232 15.73 8.33 -12.40
N ALA A 233 14.68 8.81 -11.74
CA ALA A 233 13.31 8.56 -12.15
C ALA A 233 13.01 9.17 -13.53
N GLU A 234 13.41 10.43 -13.76
CA GLU A 234 13.23 11.09 -15.05
C GLU A 234 14.04 10.42 -16.16
N ALA A 235 15.32 10.13 -15.93
CA ALA A 235 16.16 9.42 -16.89
C ALA A 235 15.61 8.03 -17.23
N SER A 236 15.03 7.33 -16.24
CA SER A 236 14.36 6.05 -16.46
C SER A 236 13.09 6.22 -17.29
N ARG A 237 12.33 7.29 -17.09
CA ARG A 237 11.15 7.60 -17.91
C ARG A 237 11.55 7.87 -19.36
N ASP A 238 12.57 8.70 -19.56
CA ASP A 238 13.07 9.07 -20.89
C ASP A 238 13.61 7.85 -21.65
N ALA A 239 14.37 6.98 -20.97
CA ALA A 239 14.89 5.76 -21.59
C ALA A 239 13.78 4.77 -22.03
N LEU A 240 12.61 4.86 -21.38
CA LEU A 240 11.45 4.00 -21.63
C LEU A 240 10.43 4.63 -22.57
N ASP A 241 10.55 5.92 -22.93
CA ASP A 241 9.66 6.56 -23.89
C ASP A 241 10.04 6.15 -25.33
N PRO A 242 9.19 5.38 -26.04
CA PRO A 242 9.46 4.99 -27.42
C PRO A 242 9.43 6.17 -28.40
N LYS A 243 8.83 7.31 -28.05
CA LYS A 243 8.73 8.49 -28.92
C LYS A 243 10.05 9.26 -29.06
N LEU A 244 10.99 9.07 -28.15
CA LEU A 244 12.33 9.69 -28.24
C LEU A 244 13.27 8.95 -29.21
N LYS A 245 12.81 7.85 -29.83
CA LYS A 245 13.58 7.05 -30.80
C LYS A 245 13.19 7.27 -32.27
N SER A 246 12.39 8.30 -32.59
CA SER A 246 12.05 8.66 -33.98
C SER A 246 12.94 9.76 -34.54
#